data_AF-A0A3R6V7R7-F1
#
_entry.id   AF-A0A3R6V7R7-F1
#
_cell.length_a   1.000
_cell.length_b   1.000
_cell.length_c   1.000
_cell.angle_alpha   90.00
_cell.angle_beta   90.00
_cell.angle_gamma   90.00
#
_symmetry.space_group_name_H-M   'P 1'
#
loop_
_entity.id
_entity.type
_entity.pdbx_description
1 polymer ?
#
loop_
_entity_poly.entity_id
_entity_poly.type
_entity_poly.pdbx_seq_one_letter_code
_entity_poly.pdbx_strand_id
1 'polypeptide(L)'
;MTKTIRDTILAYPGLSDCEEFLDNVVLPGRGFEGTEDSKTIDIQKQKLVAADLYSMVGGLPDFTENKLSVTYPRSWYEATAKRLYREGGEPEKAELIGNKIEVPKGRTRNRW
;
A
#
# COMPACT_ATOMS: atom_id res chain seq x y z
N MET A 1 22.41 11.64 -8.61
CA MET A 1 21.72 10.37 -8.31
C MET A 1 20.31 10.50 -8.85
N THR A 2 19.97 9.66 -9.83
CA THR A 2 18.61 9.50 -10.32
C THR A 2 17.79 8.84 -9.22
N LYS A 3 16.65 9.47 -8.85
CA LYS A 3 15.72 8.86 -7.89
C LYS A 3 14.83 7.92 -8.66
N THR A 4 14.81 6.66 -8.24
CA THR A 4 13.93 5.66 -8.85
C THR A 4 12.50 5.87 -8.37
N ILE A 5 11.54 5.25 -9.07
CA ILE A 5 10.17 5.18 -8.58
C ILE A 5 10.13 4.50 -7.20
N ARG A 6 10.91 3.44 -6.99
CA ARG A 6 11.04 2.76 -5.69
C ARG A 6 11.42 3.74 -4.58
N ASP A 7 12.50 4.49 -4.76
CA ASP A 7 12.96 5.47 -3.76
C ASP A 7 11.90 6.52 -3.46
N THR A 8 11.16 6.92 -4.50
CA THR A 8 10.12 7.95 -4.39
C THR A 8 8.91 7.43 -3.61
N ILE A 9 8.54 6.16 -3.78
CA ILE A 9 7.44 5.53 -3.05
C ILE A 9 7.84 5.20 -1.61
N LEU A 10 9.05 4.70 -1.37
CA LEU A 10 9.54 4.41 -0.02
C LEU A 10 9.79 5.67 0.82
N ALA A 11 9.97 6.83 0.18
CA ALA A 11 10.05 8.12 0.86
C ALA A 11 8.71 8.59 1.46
N TYR A 12 7.59 7.93 1.13
CA TYR A 12 6.30 8.25 1.73
C TYR A 12 6.25 7.80 3.20
N PRO A 13 5.58 8.58 4.08
CA PRO A 13 5.55 8.26 5.51
C PRO A 13 4.97 6.87 5.80
N GLY A 14 5.68 6.06 6.58
CA GLY A 14 5.22 4.74 7.00
C GLY A 14 5.31 3.64 5.93
N LEU A 15 5.97 3.90 4.80
CA LEU A 15 6.21 2.92 3.73
C LEU A 15 7.69 2.52 3.59
N SER A 16 8.60 3.11 4.37
CA SER A 16 10.04 2.81 4.32
C SER A 16 10.37 1.34 4.48
N ASP A 17 9.60 0.63 5.33
CA ASP A 17 9.86 -0.77 5.67
C ASP A 17 9.09 -1.74 4.75
N CYS A 18 8.42 -1.23 3.72
CA CYS A 18 7.53 -2.01 2.84
C CYS A 18 8.16 -2.37 1.49
N GLU A 19 9.49 -2.38 1.41
CA GLU A 19 10.24 -2.63 0.17
C GLU A 19 9.86 -3.97 -0.48
N GLU A 20 9.72 -5.02 0.32
CA GLU A 20 9.38 -6.37 -0.15
C GLU A 20 7.98 -6.42 -0.81
N PHE A 21 7.00 -5.69 -0.27
CA PHE A 21 5.66 -5.59 -0.85
C PHE A 21 5.66 -4.74 -2.12
N LEU A 22 6.43 -3.66 -2.13
CA LEU A 22 6.57 -2.79 -3.28
C LEU A 22 7.15 -3.56 -4.47
N ASP A 23 8.26 -4.27 -4.27
CA ASP A 23 8.99 -4.98 -5.32
C ASP A 23 8.25 -6.23 -5.81
N ASN A 24 7.66 -7.01 -4.91
CA ASN A 24 7.09 -8.31 -5.28
C ASN A 24 5.60 -8.27 -5.67
N VAL A 25 4.86 -7.23 -5.26
CA VAL A 25 3.40 -7.19 -5.42
C VAL A 25 2.94 -5.93 -6.14
N VAL A 26 3.29 -4.75 -5.65
CA VAL A 26 2.70 -3.49 -6.14
C VAL A 26 3.28 -3.09 -7.51
N LEU A 27 4.60 -3.08 -7.67
CA LEU A 27 5.25 -2.75 -8.93
C LEU A 27 4.86 -3.75 -10.04
N PRO A 28 4.93 -5.08 -9.84
CA PRO A 28 4.46 -6.05 -10.82
C PRO A 28 2.96 -5.91 -11.12
N GLY A 29 2.13 -5.65 -10.10
CA GLY A 29 0.69 -5.49 -10.24
C GLY A 29 0.28 -4.31 -11.11
N ARG A 30 1.13 -3.28 -11.22
CA ARG A 30 0.94 -2.14 -12.13
C ARG A 30 1.80 -2.18 -13.40
N GLY A 31 2.62 -3.23 -13.56
CA GLY A 31 3.49 -3.41 -14.72
C GLY A 31 4.66 -2.42 -14.78
N PHE A 32 5.18 -2.00 -13.62
CA PHE A 32 6.38 -1.14 -13.52
C PHE A 32 7.60 -1.94 -13.07
N GLU A 33 8.78 -1.53 -13.53
CA GLU A 33 10.05 -1.96 -12.95
C GLU A 33 10.51 -0.94 -11.89
N GLY A 34 10.90 -1.41 -10.71
CA GLY A 34 11.32 -0.54 -9.59
C GLY A 34 12.54 0.32 -9.87
N THR A 35 13.28 0.03 -10.94
CA THR A 35 14.47 0.74 -11.41
C THR A 35 14.15 1.90 -12.34
N GLU A 36 12.89 2.09 -12.72
CA GLU A 36 12.49 3.20 -13.60
C GLU A 36 12.71 4.57 -12.91
N ASP A 37 13.12 5.55 -13.69
CA ASP A 37 13.32 6.92 -13.21
C ASP A 37 11.99 7.56 -12.82
N SER A 38 11.88 8.08 -11.60
CA SER A 38 10.64 8.71 -11.15
C SER A 38 10.27 9.98 -11.93
N LYS A 39 11.19 10.55 -12.71
CA LYS A 39 10.90 11.72 -13.56
C LYS A 39 10.22 11.38 -14.88
N THR A 40 10.34 10.14 -15.36
CA THR A 40 9.77 9.70 -16.64
C THR A 40 8.34 9.18 -16.46
N ILE A 41 7.98 8.76 -15.25
CA ILE A 41 6.65 8.26 -14.90
C ILE A 41 5.74 9.41 -14.50
N ASP A 42 4.50 9.38 -15.00
CA ASP A 42 3.47 10.34 -14.62
C ASP A 42 3.25 10.39 -13.09
N ILE A 43 3.10 11.60 -12.55
CA ILE A 43 2.96 11.81 -11.10
C ILE A 43 1.71 11.14 -10.53
N GLN A 44 0.63 11.01 -11.31
CA GLN A 44 -0.59 10.32 -10.90
C GLN A 44 -0.35 8.81 -10.81
N LYS A 45 0.39 8.24 -11.75
CA LYS A 45 0.78 6.82 -11.69
C LYS A 45 1.61 6.53 -10.43
N GLN A 46 2.53 7.42 -10.07
CA GLN A 46 3.30 7.29 -8.82
C GLN A 46 2.39 7.36 -7.58
N LYS A 47 1.44 8.30 -7.54
CA LYS A 47 0.46 8.39 -6.44
C LYS A 47 -0.37 7.11 -6.32
N LEU A 48 -0.75 6.52 -7.45
CA LEU A 48 -1.53 5.29 -7.47
C LEU A 48 -0.72 4.07 -7.00
N VAL A 49 0.57 3.99 -7.35
CA VAL A 49 1.49 2.98 -6.80
C VAL A 49 1.62 3.13 -5.29
N ALA A 50 1.77 4.37 -4.79
CA ALA A 50 1.78 4.62 -3.36
C ALA A 50 0.44 4.23 -2.71
N ALA A 51 -0.69 4.54 -3.35
CA ALA A 51 -2.03 4.21 -2.86
C ALA A 51 -2.25 2.70 -2.71
N ASP A 52 -1.79 1.91 -3.69
CA ASP A 52 -1.83 0.45 -3.63
C ASP A 52 -1.02 -0.09 -2.44
N LEU A 53 0.17 0.46 -2.22
CA LEU A 53 1.02 0.05 -1.09
C LEU A 53 0.38 0.44 0.25
N TYR A 54 -0.17 1.65 0.38
CA TYR A 54 -0.93 2.08 1.57
C TYR A 54 -2.16 1.21 1.83
N SER A 55 -2.90 0.85 0.77
CA SER A 55 -4.08 -0.03 0.86
C SER A 55 -3.69 -1.42 1.34
N MET A 56 -2.58 -1.96 0.84
CA MET A 56 -2.08 -3.27 1.24
C MET A 56 -1.66 -3.26 2.71
N VAL A 57 -0.87 -2.27 3.13
CA VAL A 57 -0.43 -2.12 4.53
C VAL A 57 -1.62 -1.93 5.47
N GLY A 58 -2.59 -1.08 5.10
CA GLY A 58 -3.82 -0.89 5.88
C GLY A 58 -4.74 -2.12 5.88
N GLY A 59 -4.65 -2.98 4.87
CA GLY A 59 -5.43 -4.21 4.76
C GLY A 59 -4.84 -5.40 5.54
N LEU A 60 -3.58 -5.32 5.97
CA LEU A 60 -2.97 -6.37 6.77
C LEU A 60 -3.69 -6.47 8.13
N PRO A 61 -3.93 -7.70 8.63
CA PRO A 61 -4.42 -7.87 9.99
C PRO A 61 -3.43 -7.23 10.96
N ASP A 62 -3.96 -6.51 11.96
CA ASP A 62 -3.19 -5.91 13.05
C ASP A 62 -2.48 -7.05 13.80
N PHE A 63 -1.27 -7.40 13.38
CA PHE A 63 -0.39 -8.23 14.17
C PHE A 63 0.30 -7.28 15.13
N THR A 64 -0.14 -7.29 16.39
CA THR A 64 0.56 -6.72 17.54
C THR A 64 1.90 -7.42 17.83
N GLU A 65 2.58 -7.97 16.82
CA GLU A 65 3.89 -8.59 16.93
C GLU A 65 4.81 -8.08 15.83
N ASN A 66 5.42 -6.92 16.11
CA ASN A 66 6.88 -6.77 16.02
C ASN A 66 7.58 -7.18 14.69
N LYS A 67 6.94 -6.92 13.54
CA LYS A 67 7.51 -7.25 12.20
C LYS A 67 7.55 -6.07 11.23
N LEU A 68 6.79 -5.00 11.50
CA LEU A 68 6.89 -3.72 10.82
C LEU A 68 6.90 -2.68 11.93
N SER A 69 7.79 -1.69 11.86
CA SER A 69 7.78 -0.55 12.79
C SER A 69 6.59 0.35 12.43
N VAL A 70 5.37 -0.18 12.54
CA VAL A 70 4.14 0.47 12.08
C VAL A 70 3.98 1.76 12.87
N THR A 71 4.36 2.87 12.24
CA THR A 71 4.45 4.19 12.87
C THR A 71 3.07 4.84 13.00
N TYR A 72 2.10 4.38 12.20
CA TYR A 72 0.76 4.99 12.09
C TYR A 72 -0.36 3.96 12.27
N PRO A 73 -1.54 4.35 12.78
CA PRO A 73 -2.68 3.43 12.92
C PRO A 73 -3.25 3.02 11.55
N ARG A 74 -3.86 1.84 11.46
CA ARG A 74 -4.52 1.32 10.24
C ARG A 74 -5.43 2.34 9.53
N SER A 75 -6.25 3.05 10.30
CA SER A 75 -7.16 4.08 9.76
C SER A 75 -6.44 5.21 9.03
N TRP A 76 -5.20 5.53 9.43
CA TRP A 76 -4.35 6.51 8.75
C TRP A 76 -3.86 5.98 7.40
N TYR A 77 -3.44 4.71 7.34
CA TYR A 77 -3.07 4.06 6.08
C TYR A 77 -4.26 4.01 5.10
N GLU A 78 -5.44 3.60 5.58
CA GLU A 78 -6.67 3.55 4.77
C GLU A 78 -7.09 4.94 4.28
N ALA A 79 -7.07 5.97 5.14
CA ALA A 79 -7.40 7.33 4.75
C ALA A 79 -6.42 7.90 3.72
N THR A 80 -5.13 7.60 3.88
CA THR A 80 -4.08 8.04 2.95
C THR A 80 -4.21 7.37 1.60
N ALA A 81 -4.47 6.05 1.58
CA ALA A 81 -4.75 5.32 0.35
C ALA A 81 -5.96 5.92 -0.39
N LYS A 82 -7.09 6.13 0.31
CA LYS A 82 -8.31 6.72 -0.26
C LYS A 82 -8.06 8.08 -0.91
N ARG A 83 -7.29 8.95 -0.24
CA ARG A 83 -6.93 10.26 -0.76
C ARG A 83 -6.12 10.13 -2.06
N LEU A 84 -5.10 9.28 -2.08
CA LEU A 84 -4.22 9.09 -3.23
C LEU A 84 -4.94 8.45 -4.42
N TYR A 85 -5.87 7.52 -4.19
CA TYR A 85 -6.71 6.95 -5.27
C TYR A 85 -7.60 8.01 -5.91
N ARG A 86 -8.22 8.89 -5.12
CA ARG A 86 -9.02 10.00 -5.66
C ARG A 86 -8.18 10.99 -6.44
N GLU A 87 -7.01 11.35 -5.92
CA GLU A 87 -6.09 12.27 -6.59
C GLU A 87 -5.53 11.66 -7.89
N GLY A 88 -5.25 10.36 -7.89
CA GLY A 88 -4.72 9.61 -9.03
C GLY A 88 -5.76 9.25 -10.10
N GLY A 89 -7.04 9.56 -9.90
CA GLY A 89 -8.11 9.31 -10.87
C GLY A 89 -8.74 7.91 -10.79
N GLU A 90 -8.52 7.15 -9.72
CA GLU A 90 -9.15 5.85 -9.45
C GLU A 90 -10.08 5.91 -8.21
N PRO A 91 -11.15 6.76 -8.20
CA PRO A 91 -12.00 6.94 -7.03
C PRO A 91 -12.76 5.67 -6.62
N GLU A 92 -13.09 4.78 -7.55
CA GLU A 92 -13.79 3.52 -7.27
C GLU A 92 -12.99 2.62 -6.32
N LYS A 93 -11.67 2.56 -6.47
CA LYS A 93 -10.81 1.81 -5.54
C LYS A 93 -10.79 2.44 -4.15
N ALA A 94 -10.90 3.76 -4.04
CA ALA A 94 -11.00 4.43 -2.74
C ALA A 94 -12.26 4.01 -1.96
N GLU A 95 -13.38 3.80 -2.66
CA GLU A 95 -14.64 3.37 -2.03
C GLU A 95 -14.62 1.91 -1.56
N LEU A 96 -13.76 1.09 -2.15
CA LEU A 96 -13.55 -0.30 -1.75
C LEU A 96 -12.69 -0.43 -0.48
N ILE A 97 -11.90 0.58 -0.13
CA ILE A 97 -11.02 0.55 1.06
C ILE A 97 -11.85 0.66 2.34
N GLY A 98 -11.59 -0.25 3.29
CA GLY A 98 -12.32 -0.35 4.56
C GLY A 98 -13.66 -1.10 4.47
N ASN A 99 -14.17 -1.37 3.26
CA ASN A 99 -15.39 -2.17 3.06
C ASN A 99 -15.12 -3.68 2.98
N LYS A 100 -13.84 -4.09 2.93
CA LYS A 100 -13.44 -5.51 2.95
C LYS A 100 -13.31 -6.00 4.39
N ILE A 101 -14.43 -6.30 5.04
CA ILE A 101 -14.43 -7.21 6.19
C ILE A 101 -14.26 -8.63 5.64
N GLU A 102 -13.03 -8.98 5.25
CA GLU A 102 -12.62 -10.39 5.31
C GLU A 102 -11.80 -10.56 6.57
N VAL A 103 -12.52 -10.75 7.68
CA VAL A 103 -11.97 -11.51 8.81
C VAL A 103 -11.71 -12.90 8.23
N PRO A 104 -10.46 -13.39 8.12
CA PRO A 104 -10.24 -14.79 7.87
C PRO A 104 -10.85 -15.49 9.07
N LYS A 105 -12.01 -16.14 8.88
CA LYS A 105 -12.57 -17.03 9.89
C LYS A 105 -11.49 -18.07 10.13
N GLY A 106 -10.79 -17.92 11.26
CA GLY A 106 -9.83 -18.90 11.73
C GLY A 106 -10.47 -20.27 11.63
N ARG A 107 -9.70 -21.24 11.12
CA ARG A 107 -10.15 -22.61 10.86
C ARG A 107 -10.38 -23.39 12.16
N THR A 108 -10.90 -22.76 13.21
CA THR A 108 -11.19 -23.39 14.49
C THR A 108 -12.55 -24.10 14.40
N ARG A 109 -12.53 -25.33 13.89
CA ARG A 109 -13.49 -26.36 14.30
C ARG A 109 -13.20 -26.66 15.76
N ASN A 110 -13.88 -25.97 16.68
CA ASN A 110 -14.34 -26.54 17.96
C ASN A 110 -15.01 -25.44 18.78
N ARG A 111 -16.34 -25.53 18.88
CA ARG A 111 -17.11 -24.94 19.99
C ARG A 111 -17.31 -26.05 21.01
N TRP A 112 -17.04 -25.75 22.27
CA TRP A 112 -17.39 -26.55 23.43
C TRP A 112 -18.69 -25.98 24.00
#